data_AF-A0A0F5PEX7-F1
#
_entry.id   AF-A0A0F5PEX7-F1
#
_cell.length_a   1.000
_cell.length_b   1.000
_cell.length_c   1.000
_cell.angle_alpha   90.00
_cell.angle_beta   90.00
_cell.angle_gamma   90.00
#
_symmetry.space_group_name_H-M   'P 1'
#
loop_
_entity.id
_entity.type
_entity.pdbx_description
1 polymer ?
#
loop_
_entity_poly.entity_id
_entity_poly.type
_entity_poly.pdbx_seq_one_letter_code
_entity_poly.pdbx_strand_id
1 'polypeptide(L)'
;MIWRKAIAVLLPIVLSGCSYSYDLLAVVWDGHLTFVVDPTSAQRPSCLRYVDVTADIAVTGSDGKRYDPAPGTHTAWLENIDYDDDCLNKFPLMYGSRLKGRHRPEGPLIVAMPLRRGVVYGITTTTGATGYGGGRFVIHADGRVENLRRQTTDSGNETTPKP
;
A
#
# COMPACT_ATOMS: atom_id res chain seq x y z
N MET A 1 -12.32 -61.95 15.15
CA MET A 1 -13.21 -60.77 15.13
C MET A 1 -12.31 -59.54 15.32
N ILE A 2 -11.87 -58.92 14.23
CA ILE A 2 -10.81 -57.90 14.24
C ILE A 2 -11.48 -56.52 14.13
N TRP A 3 -11.40 -55.73 15.21
CA TRP A 3 -11.90 -54.37 15.27
C TRP A 3 -11.10 -53.45 14.33
N ARG A 4 -11.75 -52.98 13.27
CA ARG A 4 -11.24 -51.91 12.41
C ARG A 4 -11.30 -50.59 13.19
N LYS A 5 -10.16 -50.13 13.71
CA LYS A 5 -10.02 -48.75 14.20
C LYS A 5 -10.07 -47.81 13.00
N ALA A 6 -11.19 -47.12 12.82
CA ALA A 6 -11.29 -46.00 11.90
C ALA A 6 -10.50 -44.82 12.49
N ILE A 7 -9.28 -44.59 11.97
CA ILE A 7 -8.53 -43.37 12.25
C ILE A 7 -9.16 -42.27 11.38
N ALA A 8 -10.05 -41.50 11.98
CA ALA A 8 -10.50 -40.24 11.40
C ALA A 8 -9.34 -39.25 11.46
N VAL A 9 -8.55 -39.17 10.39
CA VAL A 9 -7.57 -38.10 10.18
C VAL A 9 -8.38 -36.83 9.91
N LEU A 10 -8.64 -36.07 10.97
CA LEU A 10 -9.08 -34.68 10.88
C LEU A 10 -8.00 -33.92 10.11
N LEU A 11 -8.32 -33.57 8.87
CA LEU A 11 -7.51 -32.74 8.00
C LEU A 11 -7.75 -31.28 8.43
N PRO A 12 -6.84 -30.58 9.14
CA PRO A 12 -6.97 -29.14 9.29
C PRO A 12 -6.67 -28.53 7.92
N ILE A 13 -7.70 -28.23 7.14
CA ILE A 13 -7.56 -27.38 5.96
C ILE A 13 -7.21 -26.00 6.50
N VAL A 14 -5.91 -25.75 6.53
CA VAL A 14 -5.31 -24.48 6.92
C VAL A 14 -5.89 -23.42 5.98
N LEU A 15 -6.69 -22.52 6.54
CA LEU A 15 -7.17 -21.31 5.88
C LEU A 15 -5.99 -20.34 5.69
N SER A 16 -5.00 -20.72 4.88
CA SER A 16 -3.98 -19.81 4.41
C SER A 16 -4.62 -18.92 3.35
N GLY A 17 -5.19 -17.79 3.77
CA GLY A 17 -5.61 -16.75 2.84
C GLY A 17 -4.37 -16.28 2.09
N CYS A 18 -4.35 -16.46 0.77
CA CYS A 18 -3.29 -15.95 -0.09
C CYS A 18 -3.42 -14.42 -0.13
N SER A 19 -2.71 -13.74 0.77
CA SER A 19 -2.39 -12.33 0.58
C SER A 19 -1.31 -12.19 -0.48
N TYR A 20 -1.36 -11.08 -1.20
CA TYR A 20 -0.35 -10.77 -2.19
C TYR A 20 -0.02 -9.29 -2.18
N SER A 21 1.20 -8.98 -2.57
CA SER A 21 1.68 -7.62 -2.71
C SER A 21 2.00 -7.30 -4.17
N TYR A 22 1.96 -6.02 -4.50
CA TYR A 22 2.40 -5.52 -5.79
C TYR A 22 3.06 -4.15 -5.63
N ASP A 23 3.86 -3.78 -6.63
CA ASP A 23 4.61 -2.53 -6.66
C ASP A 23 3.87 -1.50 -7.49
N LEU A 24 3.91 -0.26 -7.02
CA LEU A 24 3.33 0.90 -7.69
C LEU A 24 4.44 1.83 -8.14
N LEU A 25 4.26 2.40 -9.32
CA LEU A 25 5.06 3.49 -9.84
C LEU A 25 4.22 4.76 -9.88
N ALA A 26 4.80 5.85 -9.46
CA ALA A 26 4.33 7.19 -9.75
C ALA A 26 4.93 7.65 -11.08
N VAL A 27 4.08 8.02 -12.04
CA VAL A 27 4.47 8.50 -13.36
C VAL A 27 3.75 9.80 -13.67
N VAL A 28 4.33 10.63 -14.54
CA VAL A 28 3.63 11.80 -15.08
C VAL A 28 3.03 11.41 -16.42
N TRP A 29 1.71 11.45 -16.52
CA TRP A 29 0.97 11.21 -17.76
C TRP A 29 0.09 12.45 -18.01
N ASP A 30 0.27 13.09 -19.17
CA ASP A 30 -0.47 14.29 -19.58
C ASP A 30 -0.40 15.44 -18.57
N GLY A 31 0.75 15.58 -17.88
CA GLY A 31 0.97 16.59 -16.85
C GLY A 31 0.38 16.24 -15.48
N HIS A 32 -0.26 15.08 -15.34
CA HIS A 32 -0.85 14.61 -14.10
C HIS A 32 0.00 13.52 -13.46
N LEU A 33 0.19 13.62 -12.14
CA LEU A 33 0.75 12.53 -11.36
C LEU A 33 -0.24 11.36 -11.36
N THR A 34 0.22 10.21 -11.79
CA THR A 34 -0.57 9.00 -11.99
C THR A 34 0.13 7.82 -11.36
N PHE A 35 -0.62 6.96 -10.68
CA PHE A 35 -0.13 5.71 -10.13
C PHE A 35 -0.48 4.55 -11.06
N VAL A 36 0.53 3.75 -11.37
CA VAL A 36 0.40 2.55 -12.20
C VAL A 36 1.01 1.36 -11.48
N VAL A 37 0.51 0.15 -11.77
CA VAL A 37 1.16 -1.07 -11.29
C VAL A 37 2.48 -1.25 -12.05
N ASP A 38 3.56 -1.50 -11.31
CA ASP A 38 4.87 -1.79 -11.90
C ASP A 38 4.76 -3.06 -12.77
N PRO A 39 5.08 -3.00 -14.07
CA PRO A 39 5.03 -4.17 -14.94
C PRO A 39 5.98 -5.29 -14.49
N THR A 40 7.00 -4.98 -13.71
CA THR A 40 7.93 -5.98 -13.15
C THR A 40 7.38 -6.67 -11.89
N SER A 41 6.30 -6.16 -11.31
CA SER A 41 5.69 -6.77 -10.13
C SER A 41 5.09 -8.14 -10.44
N ALA A 42 5.22 -9.06 -9.48
CA ALA A 42 4.74 -10.44 -9.61
C ALA A 42 3.22 -10.53 -9.77
N GLN A 43 2.50 -9.55 -9.22
CA GLN A 43 1.05 -9.44 -9.29
C GLN A 43 0.66 -8.16 -10.01
N ARG A 44 -0.38 -8.24 -10.83
CA ARG A 44 -0.81 -7.12 -11.69
C ARG A 44 -2.31 -6.89 -11.61
N PRO A 45 -2.84 -6.43 -10.46
CA PRO A 45 -4.25 -6.13 -10.33
C PRO A 45 -4.63 -4.97 -11.25
N SER A 46 -5.86 -5.01 -11.78
CA SER A 46 -6.39 -3.95 -12.65
C SER A 46 -7.23 -2.91 -11.90
N CYS A 47 -7.58 -3.17 -10.64
CA CYS A 47 -8.50 -2.33 -9.86
C CYS A 47 -8.07 -2.16 -8.41
N LEU A 48 -8.70 -1.20 -7.72
CA LEU A 48 -8.44 -0.88 -6.32
C LEU A 48 -9.70 -0.33 -5.64
N ARG A 49 -9.68 -0.31 -4.30
CA ARG A 49 -10.74 0.29 -3.46
C ARG A 49 -10.23 1.24 -2.39
N TYR A 50 -8.92 1.21 -2.13
CA TYR A 50 -8.27 2.02 -1.11
C TYR A 50 -7.06 2.70 -1.72
N VAL A 51 -6.84 3.94 -1.34
CA VAL A 51 -5.66 4.72 -1.68
C VAL A 51 -5.26 5.59 -0.51
N ASP A 52 -3.97 5.60 -0.20
CA ASP A 52 -3.36 6.44 0.83
C ASP A 52 -2.01 6.96 0.35
N VAL A 53 -1.90 8.27 0.19
CA VAL A 53 -0.65 8.96 -0.13
C VAL A 53 -0.19 9.70 1.12
N THR A 54 0.96 9.31 1.65
CA THR A 54 1.53 9.89 2.87
C THR A 54 2.90 10.48 2.58
N ALA A 55 3.21 11.63 3.18
CA ALA A 55 4.58 12.13 3.17
C ALA A 55 5.43 11.32 4.15
N ASP A 56 6.53 10.77 3.66
CA ASP A 56 7.54 10.06 4.45
C ASP A 56 8.43 11.08 5.15
N ILE A 57 7.84 11.74 6.13
CA ILE A 57 8.52 12.71 6.99
C ILE A 57 8.83 11.98 8.28
N ALA A 58 10.08 11.52 8.42
CA ALA A 58 10.56 11.03 9.69
C ALA A 58 10.49 12.19 10.71
N VAL A 59 9.62 12.06 11.71
CA VAL A 59 9.55 13.03 12.80
C VAL A 59 10.70 12.69 13.75
N THR A 60 11.63 13.62 13.91
CA THR A 60 12.68 13.48 14.91
C THR A 60 12.15 14.05 16.22
N GLY A 61 11.99 13.19 17.22
CA GLY A 61 11.58 13.60 18.57
C GLY A 61 12.65 14.46 19.23
N SER A 62 12.29 15.11 20.34
CA SER A 62 13.22 15.90 21.16
C SER A 62 14.38 15.07 21.74
N ASP A 63 14.26 13.75 21.75
CA ASP A 63 15.29 12.78 22.13
C ASP A 63 16.20 12.35 20.95
N GLY A 64 16.01 12.94 19.77
CA GLY A 64 16.77 12.61 18.55
C GLY A 64 16.35 11.30 17.87
N LYS A 65 15.33 10.59 18.38
CA LYS A 65 14.83 9.36 17.74
C LYS A 65 13.87 9.69 16.61
N ARG A 66 13.89 8.88 15.56
CA ARG A 66 12.87 8.93 14.50
C ARG A 66 11.63 8.17 14.97
N TYR A 67 10.49 8.84 14.87
CA TYR A 67 9.18 8.27 15.14
C TYR A 67 8.38 8.23 13.86
N ASP A 68 7.64 7.13 13.68
CA ASP A 68 6.60 7.07 12.68
C ASP A 68 5.46 8.00 13.12
N PRO A 69 5.05 8.95 12.29
CA PRO A 69 3.98 9.87 12.64
C PRO A 69 2.66 9.13 12.81
N ALA A 70 1.78 9.65 13.67
CA ALA A 70 0.43 9.11 13.82
C ALA A 70 -0.30 9.07 12.47
N PRO A 71 -1.09 8.02 12.17
CA PRO A 71 -1.85 7.92 10.93
C PRO A 71 -2.66 9.19 10.66
N GLY A 72 -2.63 9.70 9.42
CA GLY A 72 -3.35 10.91 9.02
C GLY A 72 -2.57 12.22 9.16
N THR A 73 -1.50 12.29 9.96
CA THR A 73 -0.79 13.57 10.25
C THR A 73 0.00 14.11 9.05
N HIS A 74 0.37 13.23 8.11
CA HIS A 74 1.06 13.59 6.87
C HIS A 74 0.40 12.97 5.64
N THR A 75 -0.86 12.59 5.76
CA THR A 75 -1.62 12.03 4.66
C THR A 75 -2.04 13.15 3.72
N ALA A 76 -1.52 13.11 2.50
CA ALA A 76 -1.85 14.04 1.43
C ALA A 76 -3.15 13.67 0.73
N TRP A 77 -3.52 12.38 0.71
CA TRP A 77 -4.76 11.89 0.10
C TRP A 77 -5.16 10.55 0.71
N LEU A 78 -6.42 10.38 1.08
CA LEU A 78 -6.96 9.12 1.63
C LEU A 78 -8.40 8.90 1.19
N GLU A 79 -8.65 7.77 0.53
CA GLU A 79 -10.01 7.30 0.24
C GLU A 79 -10.13 5.80 0.42
N ASN A 80 -11.30 5.37 0.91
CA ASN A 80 -11.62 3.96 1.13
C ASN A 80 -13.07 3.67 0.72
N ILE A 81 -13.22 2.79 -0.26
CA ILE A 81 -14.49 2.31 -0.79
C ILE A 81 -14.87 0.98 -0.13
N ASP A 82 -16.17 0.74 -0.03
CA ASP A 82 -16.76 -0.50 0.46
C ASP A 82 -16.24 -1.74 -0.30
N TYR A 83 -16.28 -2.90 0.35
CA TYR A 83 -15.87 -4.16 -0.27
C TYR A 83 -16.76 -4.56 -1.45
N ASP A 84 -18.05 -4.23 -1.40
CA ASP A 84 -18.98 -4.58 -2.48
C ASP A 84 -18.69 -3.81 -3.79
N ASP A 85 -17.94 -2.71 -3.70
CA ASP A 85 -17.62 -1.78 -4.79
C ASP A 85 -16.12 -1.84 -5.18
N ASP A 86 -15.42 -2.91 -4.79
CA ASP A 86 -13.96 -3.00 -4.73
C ASP A 86 -13.20 -2.80 -6.06
N CYS A 87 -13.91 -2.91 -7.18
CA CYS A 87 -13.31 -2.95 -8.51
C CYS A 87 -13.88 -1.88 -9.46
N LEU A 88 -14.62 -0.89 -8.92
CA LEU A 88 -15.11 0.28 -9.68
C LEU A 88 -14.01 1.27 -10.08
N ASN A 89 -12.85 1.22 -9.43
CA ASN A 89 -11.71 2.09 -9.68
C ASN A 89 -10.56 1.27 -10.27
N LYS A 90 -9.96 1.77 -11.34
CA LYS A 90 -8.96 1.03 -12.12
C LYS A 90 -7.64 1.78 -12.18
N PHE A 91 -6.56 1.03 -12.39
CA PHE A 91 -5.30 1.62 -12.82
C PHE A 91 -5.37 1.93 -14.32
N PRO A 92 -4.69 2.99 -14.82
CA PRO A 92 -3.95 4.01 -14.06
C PRO A 92 -4.85 4.86 -13.14
N LEU A 93 -4.36 5.20 -11.94
CA LEU A 93 -5.06 6.02 -10.96
C LEU A 93 -4.45 7.43 -10.90
N MET A 94 -5.18 8.45 -11.31
CA MET A 94 -4.71 9.83 -11.24
C MET A 94 -4.72 10.34 -9.79
N TYR A 95 -3.66 11.04 -9.37
CA TYR A 95 -3.59 11.62 -8.03
C TYR A 95 -4.74 12.59 -7.78
N GLY A 96 -5.48 12.36 -6.70
CA GLY A 96 -6.62 13.18 -6.29
C GLY A 96 -7.89 12.97 -7.08
N SER A 97 -7.95 11.99 -7.98
CA SER A 97 -9.22 11.59 -8.58
C SER A 97 -10.11 10.90 -7.54
N ARG A 98 -11.33 11.40 -7.35
CA ARG A 98 -12.28 10.78 -6.41
C ARG A 98 -12.57 9.33 -6.77
N LEU A 99 -12.49 8.43 -5.80
CA LEU A 99 -12.86 7.04 -6.01
C LEU A 99 -14.38 6.89 -6.18
N LYS A 100 -14.80 6.03 -7.10
CA LYS A 100 -16.17 5.62 -7.38
C LYS A 100 -16.61 4.53 -6.40
N GLY A 101 -17.90 4.51 -6.08
CA GLY A 101 -18.51 3.54 -5.16
C GLY A 101 -18.94 4.20 -3.85
N ARG A 102 -19.41 3.38 -2.91
CA ARG A 102 -19.79 3.83 -1.58
C ARG A 102 -18.55 3.96 -0.70
N HIS A 103 -18.27 5.16 -0.20
CA HIS A 103 -17.24 5.36 0.82
C HIS A 103 -17.64 4.70 2.13
N ARG A 104 -16.67 4.13 2.85
CA ARG A 104 -16.95 3.59 4.18
C ARG A 104 -17.28 4.71 5.16
N PRO A 105 -18.31 4.56 6.00
CA PRO A 105 -18.70 5.59 6.96
C PRO A 105 -17.69 5.78 8.09
N GLU A 106 -16.92 4.74 8.43
CA GLU A 106 -16.03 4.72 9.61
C GLU A 106 -14.59 5.17 9.32
N GLY A 107 -14.25 5.48 8.07
CA GLY A 107 -12.90 5.87 7.67
C GLY A 107 -12.75 7.38 7.44
N PRO A 108 -11.60 7.99 7.76
CA PRO A 108 -11.34 9.36 7.36
C PRO A 108 -11.28 9.46 5.83
N LEU A 109 -11.95 10.48 5.28
CA LEU A 109 -11.83 10.89 3.89
C LEU A 109 -10.95 12.13 3.84
N ILE A 110 -9.77 12.02 3.25
CA ILE A 110 -8.86 13.16 3.07
C ILE A 110 -8.80 13.47 1.60
N VAL A 111 -9.43 14.59 1.20
CA VAL A 111 -9.33 15.12 -0.15
C VAL A 111 -7.87 15.41 -0.46
N ALA A 112 -7.45 15.09 -1.69
CA ALA A 112 -6.06 15.28 -2.10
C ALA A 112 -5.58 16.72 -1.92
N MET A 113 -4.46 16.86 -1.22
CA MET A 113 -3.75 18.12 -1.01
C MET A 113 -2.61 18.28 -2.03
N PRO A 114 -2.16 19.51 -2.30
CA PRO A 114 -0.99 19.73 -3.14
C PRO A 114 0.26 19.02 -2.58
N LEU A 115 0.95 18.27 -3.44
CA LEU A 115 2.23 17.64 -3.09
C LEU A 115 3.37 18.65 -3.17
N ARG A 116 4.34 18.52 -2.26
CA ARG A 116 5.51 19.39 -2.15
C ARG A 116 6.69 18.76 -2.90
N ARG A 117 7.45 19.60 -3.60
CA ARG A 117 8.72 19.19 -4.21
C ARG A 117 9.76 18.89 -3.13
N GLY A 118 10.65 17.95 -3.39
CA GLY A 118 11.72 17.52 -2.49
C GLY A 118 11.25 16.68 -1.29
N VAL A 119 9.96 16.36 -1.20
CA VAL A 119 9.40 15.49 -0.17
C VAL A 119 9.22 14.08 -0.74
N VAL A 120 9.65 13.07 0.01
CA VAL A 120 9.38 11.67 -0.32
C VAL A 120 7.96 11.35 0.10
N TYR A 121 7.22 10.72 -0.80
CA TYR A 121 5.86 10.24 -0.56
C TYR A 121 5.81 8.72 -0.67
N GLY A 122 5.04 8.10 0.21
CA GLY A 122 4.56 6.72 0.06
C GLY A 122 3.17 6.72 -0.55
N ILE A 123 2.90 5.77 -1.43
CA ILE A 123 1.56 5.44 -1.90
C ILE A 123 1.24 4.01 -1.49
N THR A 124 0.09 3.79 -0.88
CA THR A 124 -0.45 2.47 -0.56
C THR A 124 -1.83 2.31 -1.18
N THR A 125 -2.13 1.13 -1.71
CA THR A 125 -3.46 0.79 -2.23
C THR A 125 -3.88 -0.60 -1.80
N THR A 126 -5.18 -0.86 -1.82
CA THR A 126 -5.72 -2.20 -1.58
C THR A 126 -6.63 -2.61 -2.72
N THR A 127 -6.47 -3.85 -3.19
CA THR A 127 -7.33 -4.51 -4.18
C THR A 127 -8.07 -5.67 -3.52
N GLY A 128 -9.40 -5.66 -3.59
CA GLY A 128 -10.24 -6.67 -2.94
C GLY A 128 -9.96 -6.81 -1.44
N ALA A 129 -9.94 -8.06 -0.96
CA ALA A 129 -9.71 -8.37 0.44
C ALA A 129 -8.23 -8.52 0.83
N THR A 130 -7.36 -8.97 -0.10
CA THR A 130 -6.02 -9.49 0.26
C THR A 130 -4.86 -8.96 -0.59
N GLY A 131 -5.12 -8.07 -1.55
CA GLY A 131 -4.09 -7.47 -2.41
C GLY A 131 -3.61 -6.12 -1.89
N TYR A 132 -2.30 -5.95 -1.69
CA TYR A 132 -1.71 -4.74 -1.13
C TYR A 132 -0.66 -4.15 -2.08
N GLY A 133 -0.92 -2.95 -2.60
CA GLY A 133 -0.01 -2.22 -3.48
C GLY A 133 0.77 -1.16 -2.71
N GLY A 134 2.04 -0.96 -3.06
CA GLY A 134 2.85 0.07 -2.42
C GLY A 134 3.89 0.69 -3.37
N GLY A 135 4.25 1.95 -3.16
CA GLY A 135 5.30 2.62 -3.91
C GLY A 135 5.87 3.80 -3.13
N ARG A 136 7.08 4.24 -3.49
CA ARG A 136 7.69 5.47 -2.95
C ARG A 136 8.17 6.33 -4.09
N PHE A 137 7.97 7.63 -3.99
CA PHE A 137 8.39 8.57 -5.01
C PHE A 137 8.76 9.92 -4.43
N VAL A 138 9.53 10.70 -5.19
CA VAL A 138 9.84 12.10 -4.90
C VAL A 138 9.56 12.92 -6.16
N ILE A 139 9.02 14.12 -5.96
CA ILE A 139 8.88 15.12 -7.03
C ILE A 139 10.06 16.08 -6.89
N HIS A 140 10.94 16.12 -7.88
CA HIS A 140 12.11 16.99 -7.89
C HIS A 140 11.74 18.45 -8.11
N ALA A 141 12.70 19.35 -7.88
CA ALA A 141 12.51 20.80 -8.05
C ALA A 141 12.08 21.18 -9.48
N ASP A 142 12.53 20.42 -10.48
CA ASP A 142 12.21 20.55 -11.90
C ASP A 142 10.85 19.92 -12.30
N GLY A 143 10.15 19.28 -11.35
CA GLY A 143 8.89 18.58 -11.59
C GLY A 143 9.04 17.13 -12.05
N ARG A 144 10.27 16.62 -12.23
CA ARG A 144 10.51 15.20 -12.55
C ARG A 144 10.09 14.32 -11.38
N VAL A 145 9.39 13.23 -11.67
CA VAL A 145 9.04 12.20 -10.67
C VAL A 145 10.10 11.11 -10.72
N GLU A 146 10.62 10.74 -9.54
CA GLU A 146 11.53 9.61 -9.38
C GLU A 146 10.92 8.59 -8.43
N ASN A 147 10.87 7.33 -8.87
CA ASN A 147 10.44 6.21 -8.04
C ASN A 147 11.63 5.68 -7.25
N LEU A 148 11.44 5.60 -5.94
CA LEU A 148 12.45 5.11 -5.00
C LEU A 148 12.21 3.63 -4.73
N ARG A 149 13.28 2.89 -4.44
CA ARG A 149 13.13 1.52 -3.97
C ARG A 149 12.29 1.50 -2.70
N ARG A 150 11.34 0.56 -2.64
CA ARG A 150 10.66 0.24 -1.39
C ARG A 150 11.75 -0.19 -0.40
N GLN A 151 11.77 0.42 0.78
CA GLN A 151 12.56 -0.14 1.86
C GLN A 151 11.89 -1.47 2.20
N THR A 152 12.51 -2.57 1.80
CA THR A 152 12.21 -3.84 2.43
C THR A 152 12.61 -3.63 3.88
N THR A 153 11.64 -3.65 4.79
CA THR A 153 11.92 -4.01 6.17
C THR A 153 12.49 -5.42 6.10
N ASP A 154 13.79 -5.52 5.87
CA ASP A 154 14.54 -6.70 6.25
C ASP A 154 14.37 -6.75 7.77
N SER A 155 13.32 -7.43 8.21
CA SER A 155 13.26 -8.03 9.54
C SER A 155 14.31 -9.14 9.56
N GLY A 156 15.56 -8.75 9.39
CA GLY A 156 16.72 -9.59 9.57
C GLY A 156 16.78 -9.92 11.04
N ASN A 157 16.44 -11.16 11.37
CA ASN A 157 17.05 -11.86 12.49
C ASN A 157 18.57 -11.79 12.28
N GLU A 158 19.19 -10.75 12.81
CA GLU A 158 20.63 -10.66 12.97
C GLU A 158 21.05 -11.79 13.91
N THR A 159 21.47 -12.91 13.30
CA THR A 159 21.97 -14.05 14.05
C THR A 159 23.33 -13.64 14.58
N THR A 160 23.37 -13.28 15.86
CA THR A 160 24.59 -12.86 16.56
C THR A 160 25.67 -13.95 16.38
N PRO A 161 26.87 -13.62 15.86
CA PRO A 161 27.97 -14.58 15.89
C PRO A 161 28.37 -14.78 17.36
N LYS A 162 28.29 -16.03 17.81
CA LYS A 162 28.74 -16.44 19.14
C LYS A 162 30.28 -16.39 19.19
N PRO A 163 30.89 -15.84 20.26
CA PRO A 163 32.35 -15.78 20.40
C PRO A 163 33.00 -17.16 20.44
#